data_AF-A0A0C3KUM6-F1
#
_entry.id   AF-A0A0C3KUM6-F1
#
_cell.length_a   1.000
_cell.length_b   1.000
_cell.length_c   1.000
_cell.angle_alpha   90.00
_cell.angle_beta   90.00
_cell.angle_gamma   90.00
#
_symmetry.space_group_name_H-M   'P 1'
#
loop_
_entity.id
_entity.type
_entity.pdbx_description
1 polymer ?
#
loop_
_entity_poly.entity_id
_entity_poly.type
_entity_poly.pdbx_seq_one_letter_code
_entity_poly.pdbx_strand_id
1 'polypeptide(L)'
;MEHYRTHVSKARKAAALAQSMPTADSAADAQVEWETKQEAALINRTCDELGVQIHEINPDGHCLFSAIADQLALLNILPSSQANYATVRAAAADYMLRHPDDFVPFIPSISGEDGVGATADSGIMTARQFERYCLLIRDTGAWGGEPEILALSRVYGVPILVIQGGNPPIVVHDPSDTLVDPKDRHLKAARISFHRRKYGLGEVSAVKSIFLSSLNAAQHYNSLRPKHTLATVTDKIQSIFS
;
A
#
# COMPACT_ATOMS: atom_id res chain seq x y z
N MET A 1 -61.13 -23.28 -12.75
CA MET A 1 -60.46 -22.20 -13.52
C MET A 1 -59.80 -21.12 -12.66
N GLU A 2 -60.23 -20.92 -11.41
CA GLU A 2 -59.74 -19.83 -10.53
C GLU A 2 -58.34 -20.08 -9.93
N HIS A 3 -58.01 -21.35 -9.65
CA HIS A 3 -56.68 -21.78 -9.17
C HIS A 3 -55.56 -21.60 -10.21
N TYR A 4 -55.86 -21.61 -11.51
CA TYR A 4 -54.84 -21.47 -12.56
C TYR A 4 -54.34 -20.02 -12.70
N ARG A 5 -55.23 -19.03 -12.53
CA ARG A 5 -54.90 -17.59 -12.64
C ARG A 5 -54.02 -17.10 -11.48
N THR A 6 -54.20 -17.64 -10.28
CA THR A 6 -53.40 -17.30 -9.09
C THR A 6 -51.95 -17.81 -9.18
N HIS A 7 -51.72 -18.98 -9.76
CA HIS A 7 -50.37 -19.52 -9.96
C HIS A 7 -49.59 -18.76 -11.03
N VAL A 8 -50.24 -18.36 -12.13
CA VAL A 8 -49.61 -17.54 -13.18
C VAL A 8 -49.22 -16.15 -12.68
N SER A 9 -50.06 -15.53 -11.83
CA SER A 9 -49.76 -14.23 -11.20
C SER A 9 -48.59 -14.32 -10.20
N LYS A 10 -48.54 -15.38 -9.38
CA LYS A 10 -47.41 -15.65 -8.48
C LYS A 10 -46.11 -15.93 -9.24
N ALA A 11 -46.16 -16.71 -10.33
CA ALA A 11 -44.99 -17.02 -11.15
C ALA A 11 -44.44 -15.78 -11.86
N ARG A 12 -45.30 -14.89 -12.39
CA ARG A 12 -44.86 -13.61 -12.99
C ARG A 12 -44.24 -12.67 -11.96
N LYS A 13 -44.79 -12.60 -10.75
CA LYS A 13 -44.19 -11.82 -9.65
C LYS A 13 -42.85 -12.40 -9.20
N ALA A 14 -42.72 -13.72 -9.11
CA ALA A 14 -41.45 -14.37 -8.77
C ALA A 14 -40.39 -14.18 -9.87
N ALA A 15 -40.76 -14.25 -11.15
CA ALA A 15 -39.86 -14.01 -12.27
C ALA A 15 -39.41 -12.54 -12.37
N ALA A 16 -40.32 -11.58 -12.13
CA ALA A 16 -39.97 -10.17 -12.06
C ALA A 16 -39.06 -9.85 -10.86
N LEU A 17 -39.29 -10.50 -9.72
CA LEU A 17 -38.44 -10.37 -8.54
C LEU A 17 -37.04 -10.94 -8.82
N ALA A 18 -36.94 -12.10 -9.47
CA ALA A 18 -35.67 -12.70 -9.86
C ALA A 18 -34.89 -11.87 -10.88
N GLN A 19 -35.58 -11.12 -11.77
CA GLN A 19 -34.95 -10.17 -12.70
C GLN A 19 -34.51 -8.86 -12.02
N SER A 20 -35.10 -8.52 -10.88
CA SER A 20 -34.72 -7.33 -10.07
C SER A 20 -33.63 -7.61 -9.05
N MET A 21 -33.25 -8.88 -8.83
CA MET A 21 -32.12 -9.19 -7.95
C MET A 21 -30.81 -8.80 -8.65
N PRO A 22 -29.89 -8.12 -7.95
CA PRO A 22 -28.57 -7.83 -8.50
C PRO A 22 -27.90 -9.13 -8.94
N THR A 23 -27.26 -9.10 -10.11
CA THR A 23 -26.39 -10.20 -10.54
C THR A 23 -25.27 -10.37 -9.52
N ALA A 24 -24.73 -11.58 -9.37
CA ALA A 24 -23.60 -11.84 -8.49
C ALA A 24 -22.43 -10.86 -8.74
N ASP A 25 -22.21 -10.49 -10.00
CA ASP A 25 -21.20 -9.49 -10.40
C ASP A 25 -21.53 -8.09 -9.88
N SER A 26 -22.78 -7.62 -9.99
CA SER A 26 -23.16 -6.29 -9.49
C SER A 26 -23.13 -6.17 -7.97
N ALA A 27 -23.40 -7.26 -7.25
CA ALA A 27 -23.27 -7.31 -5.80
C ALA A 27 -21.79 -7.32 -5.37
N ALA A 28 -20.94 -8.02 -6.12
CA ALA A 28 -19.49 -8.03 -5.90
C ALA A 28 -18.86 -6.65 -6.16
N ASP A 29 -19.24 -5.98 -7.25
CA ASP A 29 -18.76 -4.63 -7.57
C ASP A 29 -19.16 -3.61 -6.49
N ALA A 30 -20.41 -3.69 -6.02
CA ALA A 30 -20.90 -2.84 -4.94
C ALA A 30 -20.16 -3.09 -3.61
N GLN A 31 -19.80 -4.34 -3.33
CA GLN A 31 -19.01 -4.71 -2.16
C GLN A 31 -17.60 -4.12 -2.24
N VAL A 32 -16.92 -4.26 -3.38
CA VAL A 32 -15.57 -3.69 -3.60
C VAL A 32 -15.59 -2.17 -3.45
N GLU A 33 -16.57 -1.49 -4.03
CA GLU A 33 -16.74 -0.04 -3.91
C GLU A 33 -16.95 0.40 -2.45
N TRP A 34 -17.77 -0.34 -1.69
CA TRP A 34 -18.01 -0.07 -0.27
C TRP A 34 -16.74 -0.29 0.58
N GLU A 35 -15.99 -1.34 0.28
CA GLU A 35 -14.71 -1.64 0.93
C GLU A 35 -13.65 -0.58 0.66
N THR A 36 -13.54 -0.11 -0.59
CA THR A 36 -12.63 0.98 -0.97
C THR A 36 -12.99 2.28 -0.26
N LYS A 37 -14.28 2.62 -0.18
CA LYS A 37 -14.76 3.80 0.56
C LYS A 37 -14.42 3.73 2.05
N GLN A 38 -14.57 2.55 2.66
CA GLN A 38 -14.20 2.39 4.07
C GLN A 38 -12.70 2.47 4.30
N GLU A 39 -11.88 1.84 3.45
CA GLU A 39 -10.42 1.96 3.51
C GLU A 39 -10.01 3.44 3.46
N ALA A 40 -10.52 4.18 2.47
CA ALA A 40 -10.26 5.61 2.33
C ALA A 40 -10.71 6.40 3.56
N ALA A 41 -11.88 6.09 4.13
CA ALA A 41 -12.38 6.77 5.33
C ALA A 41 -11.48 6.53 6.56
N LEU A 42 -10.96 5.32 6.75
CA LEU A 42 -10.06 4.96 7.86
C LEU A 42 -8.69 5.65 7.71
N ILE A 43 -8.14 5.64 6.50
CA ILE A 43 -6.88 6.32 6.18
C ILE A 43 -7.03 7.83 6.40
N ASN A 44 -8.11 8.43 5.89
CA ASN A 44 -8.36 9.87 6.04
C ASN A 44 -8.53 10.26 7.50
N ARG A 45 -9.24 9.46 8.31
CA ARG A 45 -9.34 9.70 9.76
C ARG A 45 -7.95 9.76 10.43
N THR A 46 -7.10 8.79 10.12
CA THR A 46 -5.74 8.74 10.67
C THR A 46 -4.89 9.93 10.18
N CYS A 47 -5.05 10.32 8.92
CA CYS A 47 -4.40 11.52 8.37
C CYS A 47 -4.86 12.80 9.08
N ASP A 48 -6.16 12.92 9.39
CA ASP A 48 -6.74 14.04 10.13
C ASP A 48 -6.15 14.14 11.54
N GLU A 49 -6.05 13.02 12.26
CA GLU A 49 -5.44 12.96 13.60
C GLU A 49 -3.97 13.43 13.60
N LEU A 50 -3.24 13.09 12.54
CA LEU A 50 -1.83 13.45 12.36
C LEU A 50 -1.62 14.83 11.71
N GLY A 51 -2.68 15.51 11.28
CA GLY A 51 -2.59 16.80 10.59
C GLY A 51 -1.92 16.74 9.21
N VAL A 52 -2.03 15.61 8.52
CA VAL A 52 -1.50 15.40 7.16
C VAL A 52 -2.62 15.15 6.15
N GLN A 53 -2.30 15.27 4.87
CA GLN A 53 -3.19 15.03 3.75
C GLN A 53 -2.49 14.22 2.67
N ILE A 54 -3.26 13.44 1.92
CA ILE A 54 -2.77 12.65 0.80
C ILE A 54 -2.28 13.57 -0.32
N HIS A 55 -1.04 13.35 -0.73
CA HIS A 55 -0.47 13.85 -1.98
C HIS A 55 -0.41 12.70 -2.97
N GLU A 56 -1.26 12.77 -3.99
CA GLU A 56 -1.40 11.71 -4.99
C GLU A 56 -0.08 11.46 -5.75
N ILE A 57 0.30 10.20 -5.80
CA ILE A 57 1.41 9.67 -6.59
C ILE A 57 0.81 8.88 -7.76
N ASN A 58 1.51 8.86 -8.90
CA ASN A 58 1.07 8.09 -10.07
C ASN A 58 0.85 6.61 -9.70
N PRO A 59 -0.27 5.99 -10.11
CA PRO A 59 -0.59 4.59 -9.81
C PRO A 59 0.14 3.65 -10.77
N ASP A 60 1.47 3.62 -10.67
CA ASP A 60 2.34 2.73 -11.42
C ASP A 60 3.14 1.84 -10.46
N GLY A 61 3.97 0.96 -11.03
CA GLY A 61 4.81 0.06 -10.25
C GLY A 61 5.87 0.76 -9.39
N HIS A 62 6.06 2.07 -9.55
CA HIS A 62 7.03 2.88 -8.81
C HIS A 62 6.42 3.67 -7.64
N CYS A 63 5.10 3.59 -7.43
CA CYS A 63 4.38 4.41 -6.44
C CYS A 63 5.01 4.42 -5.04
N LEU A 64 5.44 3.28 -4.49
CA LEU A 64 6.11 3.20 -3.19
C LEU A 64 7.36 4.09 -3.14
N PHE A 65 8.27 3.89 -4.09
CA PHE A 65 9.54 4.58 -4.15
C PHE A 65 9.36 6.06 -4.46
N SER A 66 8.39 6.41 -5.31
CA SER A 66 8.01 7.80 -5.59
C SER A 66 7.43 8.50 -4.37
N ALA A 67 6.58 7.83 -3.58
CA ALA A 67 6.01 8.38 -2.35
C ALA A 67 7.10 8.64 -1.29
N ILE A 68 8.05 7.71 -1.14
CA ILE A 68 9.18 7.87 -0.22
C ILE A 68 10.14 8.97 -0.74
N ALA A 69 10.45 9.01 -2.03
CA ALA A 69 11.28 10.05 -2.62
C ALA A 69 10.72 11.46 -2.34
N ASP A 70 9.40 11.64 -2.52
CA ASP A 70 8.72 12.89 -2.17
C ASP A 70 8.94 13.29 -0.71
N GLN A 71 8.76 12.35 0.22
CA GLN A 71 8.99 12.59 1.65
C GLN A 71 10.46 12.93 1.96
N LEU A 72 11.42 12.23 1.35
CA LEU A 72 12.84 12.51 1.55
C LEU A 72 13.23 13.91 1.06
N ALA A 73 12.62 14.39 -0.03
CA ALA A 73 12.78 15.77 -0.48
C ALA A 73 12.21 16.77 0.54
N LEU A 74 10.97 16.54 1.02
CA LEU A 74 10.31 17.42 2.00
C LEU A 74 11.08 17.51 3.33
N LEU A 75 11.76 16.43 3.72
CA LEU A 75 12.57 16.36 4.93
C LEU A 75 14.00 16.91 4.75
N ASN A 76 14.34 17.37 3.55
CA ASN A 76 15.69 17.80 3.13
C ASN A 76 16.76 16.72 3.38
N ILE A 77 16.40 15.45 3.24
CA ILE A 77 17.34 14.32 3.31
C ILE A 77 17.98 14.11 1.94
N LEU A 78 17.18 14.21 0.88
CA LEU A 78 17.66 14.19 -0.50
C LEU A 78 17.43 15.56 -1.16
N PRO A 79 18.39 16.06 -1.97
CA PRO A 79 18.13 17.16 -2.88
C PRO A 79 16.99 16.81 -3.84
N SER A 80 16.14 17.77 -4.20
CA SER A 80 15.00 17.53 -5.11
C SER A 80 15.41 16.95 -6.47
N SER A 81 16.63 17.23 -6.95
CA SER A 81 17.18 16.67 -8.18
C SER A 81 17.52 15.17 -8.08
N GLN A 82 17.69 14.64 -6.87
CA GLN A 82 18.02 13.24 -6.60
C GLN A 82 16.85 12.48 -5.94
N ALA A 83 15.84 13.19 -5.46
CA ALA A 83 14.64 12.60 -4.86
C ALA A 83 13.69 12.06 -5.95
N ASN A 84 14.05 10.93 -6.54
CA ASN A 84 13.26 10.23 -7.55
C ASN A 84 13.21 8.72 -7.26
N TYR A 85 12.26 8.01 -7.88
CA TYR A 85 12.05 6.59 -7.63
C TYR A 85 13.28 5.73 -7.94
N ALA A 86 14.09 6.10 -8.95
CA ALA A 86 15.24 5.29 -9.36
C ALA A 86 16.35 5.34 -8.31
N THR A 87 16.63 6.52 -7.76
CA THR A 87 17.57 6.69 -6.64
C THR A 87 17.11 5.92 -5.41
N VAL A 88 15.82 5.99 -5.07
CA VAL A 88 15.27 5.30 -3.90
C VAL A 88 15.26 3.77 -4.10
N ARG A 89 14.96 3.26 -5.31
CA ARG A 89 15.05 1.83 -5.63
C ARG A 89 16.46 1.28 -5.48
N ALA A 90 17.45 1.98 -6.04
CA ALA A 90 18.84 1.60 -5.92
C ALA A 90 19.29 1.53 -4.46
N ALA A 91 18.93 2.55 -3.67
CA ALA A 91 19.22 2.59 -2.24
C ALA A 91 18.64 1.38 -1.48
N ALA A 92 17.38 1.03 -1.73
CA ALA A 92 16.73 -0.13 -1.10
C ALA A 92 17.45 -1.44 -1.47
N ALA A 93 17.60 -1.71 -2.77
CA ALA A 93 18.20 -2.94 -3.26
C ALA A 93 19.66 -3.11 -2.80
N ASP A 94 20.46 -2.05 -2.88
CA ASP A 94 21.86 -2.09 -2.47
C ASP A 94 22.00 -2.28 -0.95
N TYR A 95 21.06 -1.78 -0.15
CA TYR A 95 21.06 -2.02 1.29
C TYR A 95 20.68 -3.45 1.62
N MET A 96 19.62 -3.98 0.99
CA MET A 96 19.17 -5.36 1.19
C MET A 96 20.26 -6.36 0.82
N LEU A 97 20.95 -6.17 -0.31
CA LEU A 97 22.08 -7.00 -0.74
C LEU A 97 23.23 -7.03 0.28
N ARG A 98 23.43 -5.95 1.04
CA ARG A 98 24.49 -5.86 2.07
C ARG A 98 24.07 -6.45 3.41
N HIS A 99 22.78 -6.73 3.63
CA HIS A 99 22.23 -7.23 4.89
C HIS A 99 21.24 -8.38 4.67
N PRO A 100 21.60 -9.44 3.93
CA PRO A 100 20.66 -10.48 3.50
C PRO A 100 19.89 -11.15 4.65
N ASP A 101 20.55 -11.38 5.79
CA ASP A 101 19.96 -12.07 6.95
C ASP A 101 18.74 -11.35 7.53
N ASP A 102 18.66 -10.03 7.36
CA ASP A 102 17.54 -9.22 7.85
C ASP A 102 16.30 -9.30 6.95
N PHE A 103 16.46 -9.73 5.68
CA PHE A 103 15.41 -9.64 4.67
C PHE A 103 14.99 -10.99 4.11
N VAL A 104 15.92 -11.93 3.92
CA VAL A 104 15.66 -13.25 3.32
C VAL A 104 14.50 -14.00 4.01
N PRO A 105 14.35 -14.00 5.35
CA PRO A 105 13.24 -14.69 6.00
C PRO A 105 11.84 -14.15 5.66
N PHE A 106 11.75 -12.91 5.17
CA PHE A 106 10.48 -12.21 4.91
C PHE A 106 10.12 -12.12 3.43
N ILE A 107 10.99 -12.58 2.53
CA ILE A 107 10.75 -12.54 1.08
C ILE A 107 10.23 -13.91 0.64
N PRO A 108 9.03 -13.97 0.03
CA PRO A 108 8.50 -15.21 -0.51
C PRO A 108 9.45 -15.81 -1.56
N SER A 109 9.71 -17.11 -1.48
CA SER A 109 10.52 -17.79 -2.50
C SER A 109 9.83 -17.68 -3.88
N ILE A 110 10.51 -17.09 -4.86
CA ILE A 110 9.99 -16.85 -6.23
C ILE A 110 9.60 -18.17 -6.93
N SER A 111 10.18 -19.28 -6.48
CA SER A 111 9.72 -20.63 -6.72
C SER A 111 9.02 -21.11 -5.45
N GLY A 112 7.72 -21.39 -5.51
CA GLY A 112 7.07 -22.22 -4.48
C GLY A 112 7.77 -23.58 -4.36
N GLU A 113 7.27 -24.44 -3.47
CA GLU A 113 7.79 -25.81 -3.24
C GLU A 113 8.02 -26.61 -4.55
N ASP A 114 7.39 -26.22 -5.67
CA ASP A 114 7.42 -26.94 -6.95
C ASP A 114 8.31 -26.32 -8.06
N GLY A 115 9.11 -25.27 -7.76
CA GLY A 115 9.97 -24.66 -8.79
C GLY A 115 11.26 -25.43 -9.09
N VAL A 116 11.73 -25.39 -10.34
CA VAL A 116 13.00 -26.03 -10.76
C VAL A 116 14.17 -25.41 -9.97
N GLY A 117 14.72 -26.17 -9.03
CA GLY A 117 15.76 -25.73 -8.10
C GLY A 117 15.29 -25.54 -6.65
N ALA A 118 14.03 -25.86 -6.33
CA ALA A 118 13.58 -26.03 -4.95
C ALA A 118 14.39 -27.15 -4.29
N THR A 119 15.29 -26.77 -3.39
CA THR A 119 15.89 -27.72 -2.47
C THR A 119 14.82 -28.18 -1.50
N ALA A 120 14.82 -29.47 -1.14
CA ALA A 120 13.85 -30.08 -0.22
C ALA A 120 13.83 -29.49 1.21
N ASP A 121 14.55 -28.38 1.44
CA ASP A 121 14.67 -27.72 2.73
C ASP A 121 14.03 -26.32 2.71
N SER A 122 13.00 -26.18 3.55
CA SER A 122 12.58 -24.97 4.29
C SER A 122 11.77 -23.85 3.64
N GLY A 123 11.55 -23.81 2.32
CA GLY A 123 10.80 -22.68 1.71
C GLY A 123 11.49 -21.31 1.86
N ILE A 124 12.77 -21.31 2.27
CA ILE A 124 13.63 -20.13 2.39
C ILE A 124 14.34 -19.88 1.06
N MET A 125 14.41 -18.61 0.66
CA MET A 125 15.04 -18.20 -0.59
C MET A 125 16.58 -18.37 -0.54
N THR A 126 17.17 -18.91 -1.63
CA THR A 126 18.63 -19.01 -1.77
C THR A 126 19.27 -17.63 -1.99
N ALA A 127 20.57 -17.50 -1.67
CA ALA A 127 21.32 -16.25 -1.89
C ALA A 127 21.22 -15.73 -3.34
N ARG A 128 21.31 -16.62 -4.34
CA ARG A 128 21.18 -16.25 -5.76
C ARG A 128 19.78 -15.77 -6.13
N GLN A 129 18.74 -16.34 -5.54
CA GLN A 129 17.37 -15.87 -5.74
C GLN A 129 17.14 -14.51 -5.08
N PHE A 130 17.73 -14.29 -3.88
CA PHE A 130 17.69 -13.00 -3.21
C PHE A 130 18.41 -11.91 -4.01
N GLU A 131 19.58 -12.21 -4.57
CA GLU A 131 20.28 -11.30 -5.47
C GLU A 131 19.40 -10.92 -6.67
N ARG A 132 18.74 -11.91 -7.29
CA ARG A 132 17.82 -11.67 -8.40
C ARG A 132 16.62 -10.83 -7.99
N TYR A 133 16.07 -11.06 -6.79
CA TYR A 133 15.00 -10.23 -6.23
C TYR A 133 15.44 -8.77 -6.11
N CYS A 134 16.60 -8.52 -5.52
CA CYS A 134 17.13 -7.16 -5.36
C CYS A 134 17.37 -6.48 -6.73
N LEU A 135 17.88 -7.21 -7.72
CA LEU A 135 18.02 -6.71 -9.10
C LEU A 135 16.68 -6.36 -9.74
N LEU A 136 15.64 -7.17 -9.53
CA LEU A 136 14.29 -6.88 -10.04
C LEU A 136 13.72 -5.61 -9.40
N ILE A 137 13.88 -5.45 -8.08
CA ILE A 137 13.47 -4.23 -7.37
C ILE A 137 14.24 -3.01 -7.89
N ARG A 138 15.54 -3.14 -8.13
CA ARG A 138 16.38 -2.03 -8.61
C ARG A 138 16.06 -1.61 -10.04
N ASP A 139 15.99 -2.57 -10.95
CA ASP A 139 16.11 -2.32 -12.40
C ASP A 139 14.76 -2.35 -13.14
N THR A 140 13.64 -2.61 -12.44
CA THR A 140 12.32 -2.74 -13.08
C THR A 140 11.20 -1.98 -12.34
N GLY A 141 9.99 -2.02 -12.90
CA GLY A 141 8.76 -1.54 -12.25
C GLY A 141 8.13 -2.53 -11.26
N ALA A 142 8.90 -3.50 -10.74
CA ALA A 142 8.43 -4.41 -9.70
C ALA A 142 7.92 -3.62 -8.48
N TRP A 143 6.78 -4.03 -7.94
CA TRP A 143 6.19 -3.41 -6.76
C TRP A 143 7.06 -3.73 -5.55
N GLY A 144 7.32 -2.71 -4.71
CA GLY A 144 7.97 -2.93 -3.42
C GLY A 144 6.94 -3.07 -2.30
N GLY A 145 7.43 -3.40 -1.11
CA GLY A 145 6.62 -3.50 0.10
C GLY A 145 7.43 -3.33 1.37
N GLU A 146 7.03 -4.05 2.42
CA GLU A 146 7.62 -3.97 3.76
C GLU A 146 9.15 -4.13 3.79
N PRO A 147 9.79 -5.08 3.08
CA PRO A 147 11.25 -5.22 3.08
C PRO A 147 11.96 -3.96 2.55
N GLU A 148 11.47 -3.39 1.45
CA GLU A 148 12.04 -2.16 0.88
C GLU A 148 11.83 -0.96 1.79
N ILE A 149 10.67 -0.85 2.45
CA ILE A 149 10.40 0.24 3.41
C ILE A 149 11.37 0.17 4.58
N LEU A 150 11.58 -1.02 5.15
CA LEU A 150 12.55 -1.22 6.23
C LEU A 150 13.98 -0.92 5.78
N ALA A 151 14.37 -1.36 4.59
CA ALA A 151 15.69 -1.03 4.03
C ALA A 151 15.86 0.49 3.89
N LEU A 152 14.84 1.18 3.40
CA LEU A 152 14.86 2.63 3.17
C LEU A 152 14.88 3.44 4.46
N SER A 153 14.17 3.01 5.50
CA SER A 153 14.24 3.68 6.81
C SER A 153 15.67 3.63 7.34
N ARG A 154 16.33 2.47 7.25
CA ARG A 154 17.73 2.25 7.67
C ARG A 154 18.75 2.99 6.79
N VAL A 155 18.57 3.03 5.47
CA VAL A 155 19.47 3.78 4.56
C VAL A 155 19.47 5.27 4.87
N TYR A 156 18.29 5.86 5.05
CA TYR A 156 18.14 7.29 5.20
C TYR A 156 18.12 7.75 6.67
N GLY A 157 18.20 6.81 7.62
CA GLY A 157 18.21 7.10 9.05
C GLY A 157 16.96 7.85 9.52
N VAL A 158 15.81 7.57 8.90
CA VAL A 158 14.55 8.25 9.20
C VAL A 158 13.43 7.22 9.34
N PRO A 159 12.58 7.32 10.38
CA PRO A 159 11.40 6.47 10.48
C PRO A 159 10.47 6.68 9.28
N ILE A 160 9.91 5.58 8.77
CA ILE A 160 8.86 5.62 7.76
C ILE A 160 7.56 5.14 8.41
N LEU A 161 6.52 5.97 8.34
CA LEU A 161 5.20 5.69 8.89
C LEU A 161 4.24 5.38 7.74
N VAL A 162 3.70 4.17 7.73
CA VAL A 162 2.72 3.71 6.73
C VAL A 162 1.32 3.77 7.34
N ILE A 163 0.50 4.71 6.88
CA ILE A 163 -0.90 4.84 7.27
C ILE A 163 -1.74 3.92 6.39
N GLN A 164 -2.58 3.08 6.98
CA GLN A 164 -3.39 2.09 6.25
C GLN A 164 -4.80 1.96 6.82
N GLY A 165 -5.72 1.37 6.04
CA GLY A 165 -7.07 1.04 6.50
C GLY A 165 -7.15 -0.22 7.36
N GLY A 166 -6.01 -0.86 7.66
CA GLY A 166 -5.91 -2.06 8.48
C GLY A 166 -5.74 -1.79 9.97
N ASN A 167 -5.47 -2.85 10.73
CA ASN A 167 -5.07 -2.78 12.14
C ASN A 167 -3.67 -3.40 12.28
N PRO A 168 -2.65 -2.67 12.76
CA PRO A 168 -2.72 -1.28 13.24
C PRO A 168 -2.94 -0.26 12.11
N PRO A 169 -3.54 0.92 12.42
CA PRO A 169 -3.77 1.98 11.43
C PRO A 169 -2.47 2.66 10.96
N ILE A 170 -1.39 2.52 11.73
CA ILE A 170 -0.05 3.01 11.40
C ILE A 170 0.93 1.86 11.62
N VAL A 171 1.68 1.50 10.60
CA VAL A 171 2.86 0.63 10.70
C VAL A 171 4.09 1.52 10.76
N VAL A 172 4.99 1.23 11.69
CA VAL A 172 6.20 2.02 11.93
C VAL A 172 7.42 1.21 11.53
N HIS A 173 8.23 1.77 10.63
CA HIS A 173 9.54 1.24 10.26
C HIS A 173 10.61 2.16 10.83
N ASP A 174 11.09 1.83 12.03
CA ASP A 174 12.14 2.58 12.70
C ASP A 174 13.54 2.08 12.28
N PRO A 175 14.49 2.96 11.90
CA PRO A 175 15.85 2.53 11.56
C PRO A 175 16.63 1.90 12.71
N SER A 176 16.24 2.16 13.97
CA SER A 176 16.99 1.73 15.17
C SER A 176 16.24 0.69 16.01
N ASP A 177 15.11 0.17 15.52
CA ASP A 177 14.22 -0.74 16.25
C ASP A 177 13.82 -0.21 17.66
N THR A 178 13.71 1.12 17.78
CA THR A 178 13.30 1.82 19.00
C THR A 178 11.81 2.12 19.01
N LEU A 179 11.25 2.34 20.21
CA LEU A 179 9.87 2.76 20.36
C LEU A 179 9.70 4.20 19.89
N VAL A 180 9.10 4.38 18.72
CA VAL A 180 8.70 5.67 18.16
C VAL A 180 7.21 5.87 18.38
N ASP A 181 6.82 7.01 18.95
CA ASP A 181 5.40 7.41 19.00
C ASP A 181 5.00 8.00 17.63
N PRO A 182 4.16 7.31 16.82
CA PRO A 182 3.77 7.81 15.51
C PRO A 182 2.90 9.08 15.59
N LYS A 183 2.37 9.42 16.78
CA LYS A 183 1.56 10.61 17.03
C LYS A 183 2.38 11.82 17.50
N ASP A 184 3.69 11.66 17.72
CA ASP A 184 4.57 12.79 18.03
C ASP A 184 4.63 13.75 16.83
N ARG A 185 4.19 14.99 17.07
CA ARG A 185 4.16 16.07 16.06
C ARG A 185 5.55 16.60 15.73
N HIS A 186 6.52 16.41 16.61
CA HIS A 186 7.91 16.82 16.41
C HIS A 186 8.75 15.73 15.76
N LEU A 187 8.21 14.51 15.62
CA LEU A 187 8.88 13.41 14.96
C LEU A 187 9.14 13.75 13.48
N LYS A 188 10.42 13.85 13.15
CA LYS A 188 10.92 13.93 11.78
C LYS A 188 10.84 12.54 11.16
N ALA A 189 9.71 12.22 10.55
CA ALA A 189 9.44 10.95 9.88
C ALA A 189 8.87 11.15 8.49
N ALA A 190 9.22 10.25 7.58
CA ALA A 190 8.56 10.14 6.28
C ALA A 190 7.19 9.47 6.47
N ARG A 191 6.14 10.05 5.91
CA ARG A 191 4.76 9.58 6.07
C ARG A 191 4.18 9.24 4.70
N ILE A 192 3.73 7.99 4.54
CA ILE A 192 3.08 7.49 3.33
C ILE A 192 1.78 6.78 3.69
N SER A 193 0.84 6.71 2.75
CA SER A 193 -0.38 5.91 2.93
C SER A 193 -0.40 4.71 1.99
N PHE A 194 -0.83 3.56 2.48
CA PHE A 194 -1.02 2.33 1.73
C PHE A 194 -2.50 2.08 1.47
N HIS A 195 -2.82 1.82 0.20
CA HIS A 195 -4.19 1.56 -0.28
C HIS A 195 -4.20 0.22 -0.99
N ARG A 196 -4.92 -0.76 -0.46
CA ARG A 196 -5.02 -2.11 -1.03
C ARG A 196 -6.06 -2.20 -2.13
N ARG A 197 -7.10 -1.35 -2.09
CA ARG A 197 -8.31 -1.49 -2.94
C ARG A 197 -8.59 -0.30 -3.86
N LYS A 198 -7.84 0.81 -3.71
CA LYS A 198 -8.07 2.07 -4.42
C LYS A 198 -8.12 1.99 -5.96
N TYR A 199 -7.38 1.06 -6.58
CA TYR A 199 -7.32 0.94 -8.06
C TYR A 199 -7.89 -0.37 -8.63
N GLY A 200 -8.62 -1.15 -7.82
CA GLY A 200 -9.64 -2.06 -8.33
C GLY A 200 -9.23 -3.03 -9.45
N LEU A 201 -8.01 -3.59 -9.45
CA LEU A 201 -7.79 -4.88 -10.10
C LEU A 201 -8.36 -5.93 -9.15
N GLY A 202 -9.68 -6.13 -9.22
CA GLY A 202 -10.42 -7.06 -8.37
C GLY A 202 -9.84 -8.47 -8.42
N GLU A 203 -10.05 -9.23 -7.36
CA GLU A 203 -9.93 -10.68 -7.42
C GLU A 203 -10.82 -11.15 -8.57
N VAL A 204 -10.21 -11.66 -9.65
CA VAL A 204 -10.96 -12.23 -10.76
C VAL A 204 -11.83 -13.34 -10.21
N SER A 205 -13.16 -13.13 -10.30
CA SER A 205 -14.20 -14.07 -9.88
C SER A 205 -13.83 -15.50 -10.31
N ALA A 206 -13.99 -16.44 -9.37
CA ALA A 206 -13.34 -17.75 -9.24
C ALA A 206 -13.58 -18.80 -10.36
N VAL A 207 -13.69 -18.41 -11.63
CA VAL A 207 -13.93 -19.34 -12.75
C VAL A 207 -12.97 -19.11 -13.95
N LYS A 208 -11.98 -18.20 -13.85
CA LYS A 208 -10.90 -18.12 -14.84
C LYS A 208 -9.53 -18.14 -14.19
N SER A 209 -8.89 -19.31 -14.29
CA SER A 209 -7.47 -19.59 -14.07
C SER A 209 -7.09 -19.99 -12.63
N ILE A 210 -6.89 -21.30 -12.46
CA ILE A 210 -6.22 -21.97 -11.33
C ILE A 210 -4.70 -21.61 -11.30
N PHE A 211 -4.33 -20.37 -11.63
CA PHE A 211 -2.91 -19.99 -11.70
C PHE A 211 -2.56 -18.61 -11.14
N LEU A 212 -3.52 -17.78 -10.71
CA LEU A 212 -3.26 -16.40 -10.30
C LEU A 212 -4.20 -15.88 -9.19
N SER A 213 -4.76 -16.76 -8.36
CA SER A 213 -5.84 -16.40 -7.42
C SER A 213 -5.42 -16.08 -5.98
N SER A 214 -4.19 -15.60 -5.74
CA SER A 214 -3.81 -15.26 -4.35
C SER A 214 -2.95 -14.02 -4.10
N LEU A 215 -2.39 -13.35 -5.10
CA LEU A 215 -1.54 -12.18 -4.86
C LEU A 215 -1.79 -11.13 -5.95
N ASN A 216 -1.95 -9.88 -5.53
CA ASN A 216 -1.99 -8.64 -6.33
C ASN A 216 -3.39 -8.07 -6.65
N ALA A 217 -4.18 -7.79 -5.59
CA ALA A 217 -4.99 -6.57 -5.60
C ALA A 217 -4.05 -5.36 -5.82
N ALA A 218 -4.45 -4.38 -6.63
CA ALA A 218 -3.63 -3.22 -6.97
C ALA A 218 -3.23 -2.40 -5.72
N GLN A 219 -2.07 -2.71 -5.17
CA GLN A 219 -1.45 -2.01 -4.05
C GLN A 219 -0.94 -0.66 -4.52
N HIS A 220 -1.27 0.40 -3.79
CA HIS A 220 -0.83 1.76 -4.14
C HIS A 220 -0.37 2.54 -2.92
N TYR A 221 0.70 3.31 -3.11
CA TYR A 221 1.24 4.20 -2.10
C TYR A 221 1.12 5.66 -2.52
N ASN A 222 0.74 6.51 -1.57
CA ASN A 222 0.79 7.97 -1.72
C ASN A 222 1.68 8.60 -0.66
N SER A 223 2.21 9.78 -0.96
CA SER A 223 2.92 10.61 0.01
C SER A 223 1.92 11.33 0.92
N LEU A 224 2.26 11.59 2.18
CA LEU A 224 1.44 12.38 3.10
C LEU A 224 2.13 13.69 3.46
N ARG A 225 1.51 14.81 3.11
CA ARG A 225 2.07 16.15 3.36
C ARG A 225 1.32 16.87 4.48
N PRO A 226 1.94 17.81 5.21
CA PRO A 226 1.24 18.59 6.23
C PRO A 226 0.01 19.30 5.65
N LYS A 227 -1.09 19.33 6.42
CA LYS A 227 -2.22 20.21 6.11
C LYS A 227 -1.78 21.65 6.35
N HIS A 228 -1.86 22.48 5.31
CA HIS A 228 -1.66 23.91 5.48
C HIS A 228 -2.77 24.46 6.38
N THR A 229 -2.45 24.70 7.64
CA THR A 229 -3.38 25.35 8.57
C THR A 229 -3.13 26.86 8.47
N LEU A 230 -4.12 27.62 8.02
CA LEU A 230 -4.10 29.09 7.94
C LEU A 230 -3.70 29.77 9.27
N ALA A 231 -3.70 29.04 10.39
CA ALA A 231 -3.30 29.49 11.72
C ALA A 231 -1.83 29.98 11.83
N THR A 232 -0.95 29.64 10.89
CA THR A 232 0.47 30.07 10.95
C THR A 232 0.66 31.55 10.56
N VAL A 233 -0.34 32.19 9.96
CA VAL A 233 -0.27 33.62 9.60
C VAL A 233 -0.49 34.51 10.83
N THR A 234 -1.33 34.09 11.78
CA THR A 234 -1.60 34.86 13.01
C THR A 234 -0.43 34.91 13.97
N ASP A 235 0.33 33.83 14.15
CA ASP A 235 1.50 33.81 15.05
C ASP A 235 2.66 34.65 14.49
N LYS A 236 2.86 34.66 13.16
CA LYS A 236 3.84 35.53 12.52
C LYS A 236 3.44 37.00 12.56
N ILE A 237 2.14 37.31 12.49
CA ILE A 237 1.68 38.70 12.57
C ILE A 237 1.83 39.22 14.01
N GLN A 238 1.49 38.45 15.04
CA GLN A 238 1.65 38.89 16.43
C GLN A 238 3.12 39.10 16.84
N SER A 239 4.07 38.34 16.28
CA SER A 239 5.50 38.55 16.53
C SER A 239 6.12 39.71 15.74
N ILE A 240 5.42 40.29 14.76
CA ILE A 240 5.86 41.48 14.00
C ILE A 240 5.31 42.77 14.64
N PHE A 241 4.24 42.67 15.43
CA PHE A 241 3.58 43.79 16.09
C PHE A 241 3.79 43.83 17.62
N SER A 242 4.72 43.02 18.16
CA SER A 242 5.22 43.10 19.54
C SER A 242 6.70 43.45 19.54
#